data_AF-A0A4R0FKF6-F1
#
_entry.id   AF-A0A4R0FKF6-F1
#
_cell.length_a   1.000
_cell.length_b   1.000
_cell.length_c   1.000
_cell.angle_alpha   90.00
_cell.angle_beta   90.00
_cell.angle_gamma   90.00
#
_symmetry.space_group_name_H-M   'P 1'
#
loop_
_entity.id
_entity.type
_entity.pdbx_description
1 polymer ?
#
loop_
_entity_poly.entity_id
_entity_poly.type
_entity_poly.pdbx_seq_one_letter_code
_entity_poly.pdbx_strand_id
1 'polypeptide(L)'
;MTLKPLAIALIAASFLTACSTTPTKDKNSKEPIIFTEPDTTPPFYALNPFDYAAPPPFELALKQAAAQPVTKMVVTNSANSNEKITLETNRLIIPTVNNNQRTMKYAVLAGENEIDITDIDDFLQLVEGKARHYPPRFTERKERKGFEAKLKQVTQELDTLAVRDDASFDILVRAFKASVMARNLDLGSVYTTKSLTYAQRILKINQNDAEANFWFGFGLSEGGGQREAIPYLDKAMKAGVQEAYLSAANNYIALEQKKSAIQILKNYKLKYPQEAVVADRLIREIETQGRWNVWQVLNTPKAS
;
A
#
# COMPACT_ATOMS: atom_id res chain seq x y z
N MET A 1 -24.54 -40.24 79.29
CA MET A 1 -24.08 -38.95 79.86
C MET A 1 -23.30 -38.24 78.76
N THR A 2 -23.90 -37.29 78.02
CA THR A 2 -23.93 -35.83 78.31
C THR A 2 -22.50 -35.26 78.36
N LEU A 3 -22.03 -34.32 77.54
CA LEU A 3 -22.64 -33.13 76.92
C LEU A 3 -21.75 -32.61 75.75
N LYS A 4 -22.38 -31.95 74.76
CA LYS A 4 -21.77 -30.81 74.01
C LYS A 4 -21.97 -29.52 74.84
N PRO A 5 -21.23 -28.41 74.61
CA PRO A 5 -21.66 -27.43 73.58
C PRO A 5 -20.54 -26.57 72.92
N LEU A 6 -20.92 -25.96 71.77
CA LEU A 6 -20.64 -24.59 71.21
C LEU A 6 -19.24 -23.94 71.35
N ALA A 7 -18.69 -23.09 70.46
CA ALA A 7 -19.13 -22.29 69.30
C ALA A 7 -17.83 -21.66 68.66
N ILE A 8 -17.66 -21.30 67.38
CA ILE A 8 -18.05 -20.07 66.61
C ILE A 8 -17.11 -20.11 65.37
N ALA A 9 -17.65 -20.17 64.13
CA ALA A 9 -17.67 -19.12 63.09
C ALA A 9 -16.29 -18.76 62.50
N LEU A 10 -16.03 -18.62 61.19
CA LEU A 10 -16.82 -18.04 60.09
C LEU A 10 -16.39 -18.65 58.75
N ILE A 11 -17.37 -18.98 57.91
CA ILE A 11 -17.22 -19.14 56.45
C ILE A 11 -17.46 -17.76 55.84
N ALA A 12 -16.54 -17.29 54.99
CA ALA A 12 -16.82 -16.21 54.05
C ALA A 12 -16.07 -16.47 52.74
N ALA A 13 -16.72 -17.19 51.83
CA ALA A 13 -16.36 -17.26 50.44
C ALA A 13 -16.49 -15.85 49.84
N SER A 14 -15.37 -15.24 49.46
CA SER A 14 -15.35 -13.92 48.84
C SER A 14 -15.58 -14.05 47.34
N PHE A 15 -16.72 -13.52 46.93
CA PHE A 15 -17.19 -13.18 45.60
C PHE A 15 -16.09 -12.97 44.54
N LEU A 16 -16.03 -13.88 43.56
CA LEU A 16 -15.58 -13.54 42.21
C LEU A 16 -16.71 -12.77 41.53
N THR A 17 -16.66 -11.45 41.58
CA THR A 17 -17.43 -10.59 40.68
C THR A 17 -16.85 -10.72 39.27
N ALA A 18 -17.31 -11.74 38.55
CA ALA A 18 -17.29 -11.73 37.10
C ALA A 18 -18.18 -10.56 36.64
N CYS A 19 -17.58 -9.50 36.09
CA CYS A 19 -18.32 -8.53 35.29
C CYS A 19 -18.73 -9.22 33.97
N SER A 20 -19.70 -10.12 34.04
CA SER A 20 -20.47 -10.53 32.87
C SER A 20 -21.45 -9.41 32.57
N THR A 21 -21.11 -8.54 31.63
CA THR A 21 -22.14 -7.76 30.94
C THR A 21 -22.99 -8.74 30.15
N THR A 22 -24.10 -9.16 30.75
CA THR A 22 -25.17 -9.88 30.07
C THR A 22 -25.56 -9.07 28.83
N PRO A 23 -25.64 -9.65 27.63
CA PRO A 23 -26.14 -8.92 26.48
C PRO A 23 -27.61 -8.61 26.75
N THR A 24 -27.94 -7.33 26.94
CA THR A 24 -29.31 -6.85 26.86
C THR A 24 -29.81 -7.19 25.46
N LYS A 25 -30.72 -8.17 25.36
CA LYS A 25 -31.53 -8.37 24.17
C LYS A 25 -32.43 -7.16 24.03
N ASP A 26 -31.99 -6.18 23.23
CA ASP A 26 -32.90 -5.21 22.64
C ASP A 26 -33.83 -5.94 21.67
N LYS A 27 -34.95 -6.42 22.22
CA LYS A 27 -36.11 -6.82 21.45
C LYS A 27 -36.82 -5.53 21.03
N ASN A 28 -36.30 -4.81 20.02
CA ASN A 28 -37.05 -3.90 19.13
C ASN A 28 -36.19 -2.96 18.25
N SER A 29 -34.94 -3.29 17.89
CA SER A 29 -34.32 -2.59 16.75
C SER A 29 -34.75 -3.24 15.43
N LYS A 30 -35.81 -2.71 14.81
CA LYS A 30 -36.07 -2.89 13.36
C LYS A 30 -35.16 -1.98 12.52
N GLU A 31 -34.09 -1.47 13.10
CA GLU A 31 -33.09 -0.72 12.36
C GLU A 31 -32.19 -1.74 11.65
N PRO A 32 -32.07 -1.67 10.31
CA PRO A 32 -31.11 -2.51 9.62
C PRO A 32 -29.73 -2.27 10.25
N ILE A 33 -28.98 -3.34 10.49
CA ILE A 33 -27.57 -3.21 10.85
C ILE A 33 -26.89 -2.57 9.65
N ILE A 34 -26.71 -1.25 9.70
CA ILE A 34 -25.96 -0.51 8.68
C ILE A 34 -24.49 -0.84 8.96
N PHE A 35 -23.93 -1.77 8.19
CA PHE A 35 -22.49 -1.99 8.17
C PHE A 35 -21.86 -0.76 7.52
N THR A 36 -21.36 0.16 8.33
CA THR A 36 -20.46 1.20 7.85
C THR A 36 -19.07 0.60 7.73
N GLU A 37 -18.42 0.83 6.58
CA GLU A 37 -17.01 0.50 6.47
C GLU A 37 -16.24 1.29 7.54
N PRO A 38 -15.34 0.66 8.30
CA PRO A 38 -14.56 1.37 9.29
C PRO A 38 -13.64 2.37 8.57
N ASP A 39 -13.48 3.55 9.17
CA ASP A 39 -12.58 4.58 8.63
C ASP A 39 -11.17 4.01 8.42
N THR A 40 -10.59 4.30 7.26
CA THR A 40 -9.20 3.93 6.96
C THR A 40 -8.24 4.76 7.78
N THR A 41 -7.27 4.13 8.41
CA THR A 41 -6.26 4.83 9.20
C THR A 41 -5.28 5.58 8.30
N PRO A 42 -4.60 6.64 8.76
CA PRO A 42 -3.67 7.41 7.92
C PRO A 42 -2.53 6.56 7.33
N PRO A 43 -2.07 6.84 6.10
CA PRO A 43 -0.98 6.08 5.49
C PRO A 43 0.30 6.20 6.33
N PHE A 44 1.09 5.12 6.37
CA PHE A 44 2.40 5.10 6.99
C PHE A 44 3.48 5.63 6.04
N TYR A 45 3.41 5.27 4.76
CA TYR A 45 4.31 5.74 3.72
C TYR A 45 3.75 6.98 3.03
N ALA A 46 4.64 7.90 2.62
CA ALA A 46 4.24 9.04 1.81
C ALA A 46 3.63 8.56 0.49
N LEU A 47 2.48 9.12 0.11
CA LEU A 47 1.74 8.67 -1.07
C LEU A 47 2.43 9.06 -2.39
N ASN A 48 3.38 10.01 -2.35
CA ASN A 48 4.21 10.38 -3.48
C ASN A 48 5.69 10.03 -3.23
N PRO A 49 6.23 8.94 -3.79
CA PRO A 49 7.64 8.55 -3.59
C PRO A 49 8.65 9.44 -4.33
N PHE A 50 8.20 10.30 -5.24
CA PHE A 50 9.06 11.23 -5.99
C PHE A 50 9.31 12.52 -5.21
N ASP A 51 8.31 13.00 -4.48
CA ASP A 51 8.39 14.18 -3.63
C ASP A 51 7.38 14.07 -2.48
N TYR A 52 7.89 13.91 -1.25
CA TYR A 52 7.05 13.75 -0.06
C TYR A 52 6.21 14.98 0.29
N ALA A 53 6.54 16.16 -0.25
CA ALA A 53 5.78 17.39 -0.03
C ALA A 53 4.70 17.63 -1.10
N ALA A 54 4.70 16.84 -2.18
CA ALA A 54 3.76 16.99 -3.29
C ALA A 54 2.57 16.01 -3.17
N PRO A 55 1.39 16.37 -3.69
CA PRO A 55 0.28 15.43 -3.79
C PRO A 55 0.66 14.24 -4.68
N PRO A 56 0.07 13.06 -4.46
CA PRO A 56 0.31 11.89 -5.31
C PRO A 56 -0.22 12.11 -6.74
N PRO A 57 0.39 11.46 -7.75
CA PRO A 57 -0.03 11.59 -9.15
C PRO A 57 -1.51 11.31 -9.40
N PHE A 58 -2.10 10.37 -8.65
CA PHE A 58 -3.52 10.05 -8.78
C PHE A 58 -4.43 11.20 -8.31
N GLU A 59 -4.12 11.87 -7.19
CA GLU A 59 -4.89 13.04 -6.75
C GLU A 59 -4.80 14.19 -7.78
N LEU A 60 -3.62 14.39 -8.38
CA LEU A 60 -3.45 15.35 -9.46
C LEU A 60 -4.31 14.98 -10.68
N ALA A 61 -4.36 13.70 -11.05
CA ALA A 61 -5.18 13.20 -12.14
C ALA A 61 -6.68 13.40 -11.87
N LEU A 62 -7.15 13.19 -10.64
CA LEU A 62 -8.54 13.47 -10.25
C LEU A 62 -8.88 14.96 -10.39
N LYS A 63 -7.99 15.85 -9.93
CA LYS A 63 -8.17 17.31 -10.09
C LYS A 63 -8.22 17.71 -11.56
N GLN A 64 -7.34 17.12 -12.38
CA GLN A 64 -7.33 17.34 -13.83
C GLN A 64 -8.63 16.85 -14.47
N ALA A 65 -9.10 15.63 -14.14
CA ALA A 65 -10.35 15.08 -14.63
C ALA A 65 -11.56 15.95 -14.31
N ALA A 66 -11.63 16.46 -13.07
CA ALA A 66 -12.70 17.33 -12.60
C ALA A 66 -12.69 18.72 -13.26
N ALA A 67 -11.52 19.20 -13.69
CA ALA A 67 -11.38 20.47 -14.40
C ALA A 67 -11.73 20.39 -15.90
N GLN A 68 -11.79 19.18 -16.48
CA GLN A 68 -12.11 19.02 -17.89
C GLN A 68 -13.63 19.12 -18.15
N PRO A 69 -14.05 19.62 -19.33
CA PRO A 69 -15.44 19.54 -19.75
C PRO A 69 -15.94 18.09 -19.72
N VAL A 70 -17.19 17.91 -19.26
CA VAL A 70 -17.82 16.59 -19.23
C VAL A 70 -18.93 16.50 -20.27
N THR A 71 -18.81 15.54 -21.19
CA THR A 71 -19.91 15.16 -22.06
C THR A 71 -20.80 14.15 -21.34
N LYS A 72 -21.98 14.60 -20.91
CA LYS A 72 -22.95 13.72 -20.23
C LYS A 72 -23.41 12.60 -21.16
N MET A 73 -23.51 11.38 -20.63
CA MET A 73 -24.02 10.22 -21.36
C MET A 73 -25.12 9.53 -20.57
N VAL A 74 -26.19 9.13 -21.26
CA VAL A 74 -27.25 8.32 -20.65
C VAL A 74 -27.10 6.89 -21.13
N VAL A 75 -26.87 5.96 -20.22
CA VAL A 75 -26.68 4.53 -20.52
C VAL A 75 -27.69 3.68 -19.74
N THR A 76 -27.92 2.46 -20.20
CA THR A 76 -28.68 1.47 -19.44
C THR A 76 -27.86 0.99 -18.24
N ASN A 77 -28.49 0.90 -17.07
CA ASN A 77 -27.85 0.42 -15.85
C ASN A 77 -27.47 -1.06 -15.99
N SER A 78 -26.18 -1.38 -15.85
CA SER A 78 -25.69 -2.76 -15.92
C SER A 78 -26.25 -3.68 -14.82
N ALA A 79 -26.67 -3.11 -13.68
CA ALA A 79 -27.32 -3.85 -12.59
C ALA A 79 -28.84 -4.04 -12.81
N ASN A 80 -29.47 -3.19 -13.62
CA ASN A 80 -30.90 -3.24 -13.92
C ASN A 80 -31.18 -2.72 -15.33
N SER A 81 -31.42 -3.62 -16.28
CA SER A 81 -31.61 -3.28 -17.70
C SER A 81 -32.83 -2.39 -17.99
N ASN A 82 -33.73 -2.20 -17.02
CA ASN A 82 -34.91 -1.35 -17.15
C ASN A 82 -34.67 0.10 -16.66
N GLU A 83 -33.51 0.38 -16.10
CA GLU A 83 -33.15 1.69 -15.56
C GLU A 83 -32.10 2.36 -16.45
N LYS A 84 -32.19 3.69 -16.57
CA LYS A 84 -31.17 4.51 -17.22
C LYS A 84 -30.41 5.29 -16.17
N ILE A 85 -29.09 5.36 -16.32
CA ILE A 85 -28.22 6.19 -15.48
C ILE A 85 -27.56 7.26 -16.33
N THR A 86 -27.33 8.43 -15.73
CA THR A 86 -26.59 9.53 -16.36
C THR A 86 -25.16 9.49 -15.83
N LEU A 87 -24.20 9.31 -16.73
CA LEU A 87 -22.78 9.44 -16.46
C LEU A 87 -22.37 10.89 -16.71
N GLU A 88 -21.93 11.57 -15.65
CA GLU A 88 -21.61 13.01 -15.69
C GLU A 88 -20.35 13.39 -14.93
N THR A 89 -19.50 12.39 -14.63
CA THR A 89 -18.19 12.60 -14.00
C THR A 89 -17.11 11.97 -14.87
N ASN A 90 -16.09 12.76 -15.20
CA ASN A 90 -14.91 12.24 -15.89
C ASN A 90 -14.17 11.23 -15.02
N ARG A 91 -13.86 10.09 -15.62
CA ARG A 91 -13.08 9.00 -15.06
C ARG A 91 -11.69 8.98 -15.68
N LEU A 92 -10.78 8.28 -15.03
CA LEU A 92 -9.41 8.10 -15.49
C LEU A 92 -9.35 6.87 -16.42
N ILE A 93 -9.23 7.11 -17.73
CA ILE A 93 -9.28 6.05 -18.73
C ILE A 93 -7.89 5.83 -19.33
N ILE A 94 -7.47 4.56 -19.42
CA ILE A 94 -6.21 4.15 -20.04
C ILE A 94 -6.42 3.07 -21.12
N PRO A 95 -5.53 2.97 -22.12
CA PRO A 95 -5.52 1.84 -23.05
C PRO A 95 -5.13 0.55 -22.31
N THR A 96 -5.74 -0.59 -22.66
CA THR A 96 -5.39 -1.90 -22.10
C THR A 96 -4.35 -2.65 -22.92
N VAL A 97 -4.20 -2.31 -24.21
CA VAL A 97 -3.32 -3.01 -25.16
C VAL A 97 -2.58 -2.06 -26.09
N ASN A 98 -1.51 -2.55 -26.72
CA ASN A 98 -0.77 -1.90 -27.82
C ASN A 98 -0.30 -0.46 -27.55
N ASN A 99 -0.04 -0.13 -26.28
CA ASN A 99 0.46 1.18 -25.88
C ASN A 99 1.67 1.02 -24.96
N ASN A 100 2.81 1.56 -25.39
CA ASN A 100 4.10 1.43 -24.70
C ASN A 100 4.49 2.69 -23.91
N GLN A 101 3.60 3.68 -23.82
CA GLN A 101 3.80 4.94 -23.11
C GLN A 101 2.81 5.05 -21.95
N ARG A 102 3.11 5.94 -20.99
CA ARG A 102 2.13 6.33 -19.98
C ARG A 102 1.11 7.27 -20.60
N THR A 103 -0.14 6.86 -20.69
CA THR A 103 -1.21 7.64 -21.33
C THR A 103 -2.49 7.55 -20.54
N MET A 104 -3.15 8.68 -20.33
CA MET A 104 -4.43 8.76 -19.66
C MET A 104 -5.30 9.79 -20.37
N LYS A 105 -6.59 9.49 -20.50
CA LYS A 105 -7.60 10.45 -20.92
C LYS A 105 -8.72 10.53 -19.89
N TYR A 106 -9.51 11.59 -19.98
CA TYR A 106 -10.65 11.83 -19.09
C TYR A 106 -11.95 11.67 -19.86
N ALA A 107 -12.77 10.71 -19.47
CA ALA A 107 -14.06 10.46 -20.11
C ALA A 107 -15.03 9.81 -19.12
N VAL A 108 -16.33 9.94 -19.37
CA VAL A 108 -17.37 9.35 -18.50
C VAL A 108 -17.49 7.83 -18.62
N LEU A 109 -16.92 7.24 -19.68
CA LEU A 109 -16.98 5.80 -19.97
C LEU A 109 -15.74 5.37 -20.76
N ALA A 110 -15.21 4.19 -20.46
CA ALA A 110 -14.14 3.56 -21.23
C ALA A 110 -14.67 3.04 -22.59
N GLY A 111 -13.86 3.16 -23.64
CA GLY A 111 -14.14 2.57 -24.95
C GLY A 111 -13.66 1.12 -25.08
N GLU A 112 -13.69 0.61 -26.31
CA GLU A 112 -13.06 -0.67 -26.65
C GLU A 112 -11.55 -0.60 -26.40
N ASN A 113 -10.97 -1.65 -25.82
CA ASN A 113 -9.54 -1.72 -25.45
C ASN A 113 -9.10 -0.62 -24.48
N GLU A 114 -10.03 -0.13 -23.67
CA GLU A 114 -9.78 0.82 -22.61
C GLU A 114 -10.40 0.35 -21.29
N ILE A 115 -9.93 0.91 -20.18
CA ILE A 115 -10.47 0.64 -18.85
C ILE A 115 -10.51 1.92 -18.02
N ASP A 116 -11.54 2.04 -17.20
CA ASP A 116 -11.60 3.00 -16.10
C ASP A 116 -10.77 2.48 -14.92
N ILE A 117 -9.68 3.16 -14.59
CA ILE A 117 -8.80 2.81 -13.48
C ILE A 117 -9.04 3.64 -12.23
N THR A 118 -10.09 4.47 -12.18
CA THR A 118 -10.32 5.43 -11.09
C THR A 118 -10.35 4.72 -9.73
N ASP A 119 -11.18 3.69 -9.59
CA ASP A 119 -11.33 2.95 -8.32
C ASP A 119 -10.14 1.99 -8.06
N ILE A 120 -9.48 1.53 -9.14
CA ILE A 120 -8.26 0.73 -9.04
C ILE A 120 -7.14 1.58 -8.44
N ASP A 121 -6.88 2.77 -8.99
CA ASP A 121 -5.80 3.64 -8.56
C ASP A 121 -6.07 4.27 -7.19
N ASP A 122 -7.34 4.56 -6.86
CA ASP A 122 -7.72 4.97 -5.51
C ASP A 122 -7.32 3.90 -4.49
N PHE A 123 -7.75 2.66 -4.73
CA PHE A 123 -7.39 1.56 -3.86
C PHE A 123 -5.88 1.31 -3.82
N LEU A 124 -5.20 1.29 -4.98
CA LEU A 124 -3.75 1.09 -5.04
C LEU A 124 -3.00 2.16 -4.24
N GLN A 125 -3.38 3.42 -4.34
CA GLN A 125 -2.78 4.50 -3.53
C GLN A 125 -2.97 4.25 -2.03
N LEU A 126 -4.16 3.85 -1.61
CA LEU A 126 -4.44 3.53 -0.21
C LEU A 126 -3.55 2.38 0.29
N VAL A 127 -3.47 1.27 -0.45
CA VAL A 127 -2.67 0.12 -0.03
C VAL A 127 -1.17 0.39 -0.10
N GLU A 128 -0.71 1.22 -1.03
CA GLU A 128 0.68 1.69 -1.08
C GLU A 128 1.08 2.38 0.22
N GLY A 129 0.21 3.25 0.74
CA GLY A 129 0.42 3.92 2.02
C GLY A 129 0.62 2.96 3.21
N LYS A 130 0.26 1.68 3.08
CA LYS A 130 0.33 0.68 4.15
C LYS A 130 1.33 -0.45 3.87
N ALA A 131 1.50 -0.84 2.62
CA ALA A 131 2.14 -2.08 2.22
C ALA A 131 3.16 -1.93 1.09
N ARG A 132 3.55 -0.69 0.73
CA ARG A 132 4.60 -0.47 -0.27
C ARG A 132 5.91 -1.17 0.10
N HIS A 133 6.34 -1.06 1.35
CA HIS A 133 7.55 -1.72 1.86
C HIS A 133 7.22 -2.80 2.88
N TYR A 134 8.11 -3.79 3.01
CA TYR A 134 8.05 -4.79 4.09
C TYR A 134 8.82 -4.32 5.36
N PRO A 135 8.27 -4.53 6.57
CA PRO A 135 6.97 -5.14 6.86
C PRO A 135 5.81 -4.14 6.69
N PRO A 136 4.63 -4.59 6.22
CA PRO A 136 3.46 -3.73 6.06
C PRO A 136 2.95 -3.20 7.40
N ARG A 137 2.33 -2.03 7.38
CA ARG A 137 1.92 -1.27 8.57
C ARG A 137 0.40 -1.09 8.59
N PHE A 138 -0.23 -1.80 9.52
CA PHE A 138 -1.65 -1.67 9.84
C PHE A 138 -1.79 -1.55 11.35
N THR A 139 -2.58 -0.58 11.81
CA THR A 139 -2.95 -0.46 13.22
C THR A 139 -4.10 -1.40 13.56
N GLU A 140 -5.01 -1.62 12.61
CA GLU A 140 -6.21 -2.42 12.80
C GLU A 140 -6.19 -3.73 12.01
N ARG A 141 -6.39 -4.86 12.69
CA ARG A 141 -6.42 -6.18 12.05
C ARG A 141 -7.57 -6.32 11.06
N LYS A 142 -8.73 -5.69 11.34
CA LYS A 142 -9.90 -5.71 10.46
C LYS A 142 -9.64 -4.91 9.18
N GLU A 143 -9.01 -3.75 9.30
CA GLU A 143 -8.55 -2.94 8.15
C GLU A 143 -7.61 -3.77 7.27
N ARG A 144 -6.57 -4.38 7.85
CA ARG A 144 -5.65 -5.25 7.11
C ARG A 144 -6.39 -6.30 6.30
N LYS A 145 -7.32 -7.05 6.92
CA LYS A 145 -8.10 -8.08 6.21
C LYS A 145 -8.92 -7.52 5.04
N GLY A 146 -9.49 -6.32 5.19
CA GLY A 146 -10.21 -5.65 4.11
C GLY A 146 -9.29 -5.33 2.92
N PHE A 147 -8.12 -4.77 3.20
CA PHE A 147 -7.10 -4.48 2.18
C PHE A 147 -6.60 -5.76 1.50
N GLU A 148 -6.35 -6.83 2.26
CA GLU A 148 -5.96 -8.12 1.70
C GLU A 148 -7.02 -8.69 0.74
N ALA A 149 -8.31 -8.61 1.10
CA ALA A 149 -9.40 -9.08 0.27
C ALA A 149 -9.55 -8.24 -1.01
N LYS A 150 -9.55 -6.91 -0.89
CA LYS A 150 -9.69 -6.01 -2.03
C LYS A 150 -8.47 -6.07 -2.96
N LEU A 151 -7.25 -6.21 -2.42
CA LEU A 151 -6.05 -6.36 -3.23
C LEU A 151 -6.06 -7.68 -4.03
N LYS A 152 -6.60 -8.77 -3.48
CA LYS A 152 -6.79 -10.01 -4.25
C LYS A 152 -7.73 -9.78 -5.44
N GLN A 153 -8.85 -9.09 -5.24
CA GLN A 153 -9.78 -8.76 -6.31
C GLN A 153 -9.12 -7.89 -7.38
N VAL A 154 -8.49 -6.78 -6.98
CA VAL A 154 -7.82 -5.85 -7.91
C VAL A 154 -6.68 -6.53 -8.66
N THR A 155 -5.90 -7.39 -8.00
CA THR A 155 -4.84 -8.13 -8.69
C THR A 155 -5.41 -9.14 -9.68
N GLN A 156 -6.50 -9.84 -9.36
CA GLN A 156 -7.16 -10.76 -10.29
C GLN A 156 -7.68 -10.03 -11.53
N GLU A 157 -8.30 -8.86 -11.35
CA GLU A 157 -8.77 -8.02 -12.45
C GLU A 157 -7.62 -7.56 -13.35
N LEU A 158 -6.57 -6.97 -12.76
CA LEU A 158 -5.38 -6.52 -13.47
C LEU A 158 -4.66 -7.67 -14.19
N ASP A 159 -4.63 -8.86 -13.59
CA ASP A 159 -4.01 -10.04 -14.22
C ASP A 159 -4.71 -10.41 -15.53
N THR A 160 -6.05 -10.30 -15.63
CA THR A 160 -6.76 -10.61 -16.88
C THR A 160 -6.31 -9.76 -18.06
N LEU A 161 -5.85 -8.53 -17.78
CA LEU A 161 -5.35 -7.59 -18.77
C LEU A 161 -3.83 -7.77 -18.97
N ALA A 162 -3.09 -7.90 -17.86
CA ALA A 162 -1.64 -7.94 -17.88
C ALA A 162 -1.07 -9.23 -18.47
N VAL A 163 -1.78 -10.37 -18.44
CA VAL A 163 -1.28 -11.62 -19.03
C VAL A 163 -1.23 -11.60 -20.57
N ARG A 164 -1.94 -10.68 -21.22
CA ARG A 164 -1.94 -10.57 -22.68
C ARG A 164 -0.56 -10.17 -23.17
N ASP A 165 -0.11 -10.74 -24.30
CA ASP A 165 1.19 -10.40 -24.89
C ASP A 165 1.30 -8.93 -25.29
N ASP A 166 0.18 -8.35 -25.73
CA ASP A 166 0.04 -6.97 -26.18
C ASP A 166 -0.39 -5.99 -25.07
N ALA A 167 -0.38 -6.41 -23.79
CA ALA A 167 -0.80 -5.56 -22.67
C ALA A 167 -0.05 -4.21 -22.66
N SER A 168 -0.79 -3.14 -22.38
CA SER A 168 -0.21 -1.80 -22.33
C SER A 168 0.78 -1.63 -21.17
N PHE A 169 1.68 -0.67 -21.31
CA PHE A 169 2.66 -0.32 -20.30
C PHE A 169 2.00 0.04 -18.95
N ASP A 170 0.94 0.86 -18.98
CA ASP A 170 0.21 1.29 -17.78
C ASP A 170 -0.46 0.13 -17.03
N ILE A 171 -1.00 -0.87 -17.74
CA ILE A 171 -1.56 -2.08 -17.14
C ILE A 171 -0.47 -2.91 -16.48
N LEU A 172 0.67 -3.10 -17.16
CA LEU A 172 1.79 -3.85 -16.62
C LEU A 172 2.32 -3.22 -15.33
N VAL A 173 2.48 -1.89 -15.30
CA VAL A 173 2.93 -1.16 -14.09
C VAL A 173 1.97 -1.37 -12.92
N ARG A 174 0.65 -1.25 -13.14
CA ARG A 174 -0.35 -1.47 -12.08
C ARG A 174 -0.35 -2.90 -11.57
N ALA A 175 -0.34 -3.88 -12.47
CA ALA A 175 -0.29 -5.30 -12.11
C ALA A 175 0.99 -5.66 -11.36
N PHE A 176 2.12 -5.07 -11.76
CA PHE A 176 3.40 -5.20 -11.07
C PHE A 176 3.32 -4.66 -9.64
N LYS A 177 2.89 -3.41 -9.45
CA LYS A 177 2.76 -2.76 -8.13
C LYS A 177 1.80 -3.55 -7.22
N ALA A 178 0.63 -3.93 -7.72
CA ALA A 178 -0.35 -4.73 -7.00
C ALA A 178 0.25 -6.07 -6.53
N SER A 179 1.02 -6.74 -7.40
CA SER A 179 1.70 -7.99 -7.07
C SER A 179 2.78 -7.82 -6.00
N VAL A 180 3.56 -6.73 -6.05
CA VAL A 180 4.57 -6.42 -5.01
C VAL A 180 3.90 -6.22 -3.65
N MET A 181 2.81 -5.44 -3.60
CA MET A 181 2.08 -5.20 -2.35
C MET A 181 1.39 -6.48 -1.83
N ALA A 182 0.88 -7.32 -2.74
CA ALA A 182 0.28 -8.60 -2.37
C ALA A 182 1.31 -9.57 -1.78
N ARG A 183 2.53 -9.58 -2.32
CA ARG A 183 3.67 -10.29 -1.73
C ARG A 183 4.00 -9.74 -0.35
N ASN A 184 4.10 -8.43 -0.19
CA ASN A 184 4.43 -7.80 1.09
C ASN A 184 3.37 -8.04 2.18
N LEU A 185 2.11 -8.29 1.77
CA LEU A 185 1.01 -8.69 2.65
C LEU A 185 0.92 -10.20 2.91
N ASP A 186 1.90 -10.98 2.44
CA ASP A 186 1.96 -12.43 2.59
C ASP A 186 0.78 -13.18 1.94
N LEU A 187 0.24 -12.66 0.82
CA LEU A 187 -0.95 -13.23 0.18
C LEU A 187 -0.69 -14.50 -0.64
N GLY A 188 0.57 -14.90 -0.78
CA GLY A 188 1.00 -16.13 -1.46
C GLY A 188 2.23 -15.92 -2.34
N SER A 189 3.03 -16.97 -2.51
CA SER A 189 4.28 -16.91 -3.30
C SER A 189 4.07 -16.63 -4.78
N VAL A 190 2.87 -16.88 -5.33
CA VAL A 190 2.52 -16.59 -6.72
C VAL A 190 2.71 -15.11 -7.09
N TYR A 191 2.52 -14.20 -6.13
CA TYR A 191 2.68 -12.77 -6.36
C TYR A 191 4.15 -12.36 -6.54
N THR A 192 5.10 -13.12 -5.99
CA THR A 192 6.52 -12.95 -6.30
C THR A 192 6.79 -13.27 -7.77
N THR A 193 6.30 -14.41 -8.28
CA THR A 193 6.49 -14.77 -9.69
C THR A 193 5.80 -13.77 -10.63
N LYS A 194 4.56 -13.36 -10.34
CA LYS A 194 3.83 -12.38 -11.14
C LYS A 194 4.53 -11.03 -11.19
N SER A 195 4.97 -10.51 -10.04
CA SER A 195 5.68 -9.23 -10.00
C SER A 195 6.99 -9.26 -10.81
N LEU A 196 7.77 -10.34 -10.74
CA LEU A 196 8.97 -10.51 -11.56
C LEU A 196 8.64 -10.58 -13.06
N THR A 197 7.62 -11.35 -13.46
CA THR A 197 7.18 -11.44 -14.85
C THR A 197 6.77 -10.09 -15.42
N TYR A 198 5.95 -9.33 -14.69
CA TYR A 198 5.51 -8.01 -15.15
C TYR A 198 6.65 -7.01 -15.18
N ALA A 199 7.53 -6.99 -14.16
CA ALA A 199 8.70 -6.13 -14.15
C ALA A 199 9.62 -6.36 -15.35
N GLN A 200 9.90 -7.61 -15.70
CA GLN A 200 10.72 -7.95 -16.88
C GLN A 200 10.10 -7.41 -18.18
N ARG A 201 8.77 -7.48 -18.31
CA ARG A 201 8.07 -6.93 -19.48
C ARG A 201 8.10 -5.41 -19.52
N ILE A 202 7.89 -4.75 -18.39
CA ILE A 202 8.02 -3.29 -18.25
C ILE A 202 9.41 -2.84 -18.67
N LEU A 203 10.46 -3.50 -18.18
CA LEU A 203 11.85 -3.15 -18.49
C LEU A 203 12.25 -3.39 -19.95
N LYS A 204 11.61 -4.37 -20.62
CA LYS A 204 11.77 -4.55 -22.08
C LYS A 204 11.16 -3.39 -22.88
N ILE A 205 10.05 -2.82 -22.38
CA ILE A 205 9.39 -1.67 -23.02
C ILE A 205 10.14 -0.38 -22.72
N ASN A 206 10.43 -0.11 -21.45
CA ASN A 206 11.13 1.09 -21.01
C ASN A 206 12.07 0.79 -19.83
N GLN A 207 13.34 0.58 -20.15
CA GLN A 207 14.40 0.31 -19.18
C GLN A 207 14.77 1.49 -18.27
N ASN A 208 14.27 2.70 -18.57
CA ASN A 208 14.62 3.95 -17.89
C ASN A 208 13.42 4.57 -17.15
N ASP A 209 12.27 3.91 -17.12
CA ASP A 209 11.11 4.39 -16.36
C ASP A 209 11.46 4.50 -14.87
N ALA A 210 11.33 5.69 -14.31
CA ALA A 210 11.79 6.01 -12.97
C ALA A 210 11.04 5.21 -11.89
N GLU A 211 9.71 5.15 -12.00
CA GLU A 211 8.84 4.42 -11.06
C GLU A 211 9.09 2.91 -11.18
N ALA A 212 9.16 2.36 -12.39
CA ALA A 212 9.44 0.94 -12.58
C ALA A 212 10.78 0.52 -11.99
N ASN A 213 11.84 1.32 -12.23
CA ASN A 213 13.16 1.07 -11.64
C ASN A 213 13.12 1.16 -10.10
N PHE A 214 12.38 2.11 -9.54
CA PHE A 214 12.20 2.21 -8.09
C PHE A 214 11.52 0.97 -7.52
N TRP A 215 10.35 0.61 -8.05
CA TRP A 215 9.56 -0.53 -7.59
C TRP A 215 10.29 -1.86 -7.77
N PHE A 216 11.00 -2.03 -8.88
CA PHE A 216 11.78 -3.24 -9.09
C PHE A 216 13.01 -3.31 -8.19
N GLY A 217 13.71 -2.18 -8.02
CA GLY A 217 14.87 -2.08 -7.14
C GLY A 217 14.53 -2.43 -5.69
N PHE A 218 13.53 -1.77 -5.08
CA PHE A 218 13.18 -2.10 -3.70
C PHE A 218 12.52 -3.48 -3.59
N GLY A 219 11.74 -3.89 -4.61
CA GLY A 219 11.13 -5.22 -4.67
C GLY A 219 12.19 -6.33 -4.61
N LEU A 220 13.30 -6.18 -5.33
CA LEU A 220 14.45 -7.08 -5.26
C LEU A 220 15.17 -6.99 -3.91
N SER A 221 15.45 -5.78 -3.42
CA SER A 221 16.13 -5.55 -2.13
C SER A 221 15.41 -6.25 -0.98
N GLU A 222 14.09 -6.12 -0.91
CA GLU A 222 13.26 -6.69 0.16
C GLU A 222 12.98 -8.18 -0.06
N GLY A 223 13.13 -8.66 -1.30
CA GLY A 223 12.97 -10.07 -1.67
C GLY A 223 14.24 -10.92 -1.59
N GLY A 224 15.37 -10.36 -1.13
CA GLY A 224 16.64 -11.10 -1.02
C GLY A 224 17.62 -10.93 -2.18
N GLY A 225 17.27 -10.14 -3.21
CA GLY A 225 18.11 -9.85 -4.38
C GLY A 225 18.87 -8.53 -4.22
N GLN A 226 19.58 -8.34 -3.11
CA GLN A 226 20.14 -7.01 -2.79
C GLN A 226 21.24 -6.56 -3.76
N ARG A 227 22.00 -7.48 -4.35
CA ARG A 227 23.05 -7.12 -5.32
C ARG A 227 22.42 -6.68 -6.64
N GLU A 228 21.38 -7.39 -7.06
CA GLU A 228 20.61 -7.15 -8.27
C GLU A 228 19.80 -5.84 -8.17
N ALA A 229 19.37 -5.46 -6.96
CA ALA A 229 18.61 -4.24 -6.71
C ALA A 229 19.39 -2.94 -7.00
N ILE A 230 20.70 -2.92 -6.74
CA ILE A 230 21.56 -1.73 -6.80
C ILE A 230 21.40 -0.94 -8.12
N PRO A 231 21.57 -1.54 -9.32
CA PRO A 231 21.47 -0.78 -10.57
C PRO A 231 20.10 -0.13 -10.79
N TYR A 232 19.02 -0.73 -10.31
CA TYR A 232 17.67 -0.20 -10.45
C TYR A 232 17.41 0.95 -9.46
N LEU A 233 17.85 0.80 -8.21
CA LEU A 233 17.78 1.87 -7.21
C LEU A 233 18.63 3.07 -7.61
N ASP A 234 19.81 2.85 -8.20
CA ASP A 234 20.66 3.92 -8.73
C ASP A 234 19.99 4.66 -9.89
N LYS A 235 19.35 3.94 -10.82
CA LYS A 235 18.57 4.56 -11.91
C LYS A 235 17.42 5.39 -11.36
N ALA A 236 16.68 4.88 -10.39
CA ALA A 236 15.58 5.59 -9.75
C ALA A 236 16.05 6.88 -9.03
N MET A 237 17.14 6.81 -8.26
CA MET A 237 17.72 7.99 -7.62
C MET A 237 18.18 9.04 -8.63
N LYS A 238 18.83 8.63 -9.73
CA LYS A 238 19.26 9.52 -10.82
C LYS A 238 18.07 10.15 -11.55
N ALA A 239 16.96 9.42 -11.66
CA ALA A 239 15.72 9.90 -12.25
C ALA A 239 14.86 10.75 -11.29
N GLY A 240 15.34 11.00 -10.06
CA GLY A 240 14.71 11.91 -9.11
C GLY A 240 13.67 11.28 -8.17
N VAL A 241 13.62 9.94 -8.06
CA VAL A 241 12.76 9.29 -7.06
C VAL A 241 13.34 9.49 -5.66
N GLN A 242 12.70 10.33 -4.84
CA GLN A 242 13.15 10.65 -3.49
C GLN A 242 13.28 9.40 -2.60
N GLU A 243 12.27 8.54 -2.59
CA GLU A 243 12.22 7.35 -1.74
C GLU A 243 13.27 6.27 -2.13
N ALA A 244 13.81 6.35 -3.34
CA ALA A 244 14.85 5.42 -3.79
C ALA A 244 16.12 5.51 -2.93
N TYR A 245 16.41 6.67 -2.33
CA TYR A 245 17.52 6.83 -1.38
C TYR A 245 17.32 5.98 -0.12
N LEU A 246 16.11 6.01 0.46
CA LEU A 246 15.81 5.21 1.66
C LEU A 246 15.84 3.71 1.32
N SER A 247 15.31 3.32 0.17
CA SER A 247 15.38 1.93 -0.32
C SER A 247 16.83 1.48 -0.58
N ALA A 248 17.68 2.34 -1.16
CA ALA A 248 19.09 2.06 -1.36
C ALA A 248 19.86 1.95 -0.03
N ALA A 249 19.59 2.83 0.93
CA ALA A 249 20.17 2.71 2.28
C ALA A 249 19.76 1.39 2.94
N ASN A 250 18.48 1.01 2.84
CA ASN A 250 17.96 -0.26 3.33
C ASN A 250 18.65 -1.48 2.69
N ASN A 251 18.85 -1.41 1.36
CA ASN A 251 19.56 -2.44 0.60
C ASN A 251 21.00 -2.65 1.12
N TYR A 252 21.72 -1.56 1.39
CA TYR A 252 23.08 -1.64 1.93
C TYR A 252 23.12 -2.11 3.39
N ILE A 253 22.10 -1.83 4.21
CA ILE A 253 21.99 -2.41 5.55
C ILE A 253 21.87 -3.94 5.45
N ALA A 254 21.01 -4.44 4.57
CA ALA A 254 20.82 -5.88 4.36
C ALA A 254 22.08 -6.59 3.80
N LEU A 255 22.95 -5.87 3.09
CA LEU A 255 24.27 -6.35 2.65
C LEU A 255 25.37 -6.20 3.72
N GLU A 256 25.02 -5.77 4.94
CA GLU A 256 25.96 -5.45 6.02
C GLU A 256 26.97 -4.35 5.67
N GLN A 257 26.67 -3.53 4.65
CA GLN A 257 27.51 -2.43 4.18
C GLN A 257 27.14 -1.11 4.84
N LYS A 258 27.31 -1.05 6.16
CA LYS A 258 26.95 0.10 7.00
C LYS A 258 27.49 1.45 6.50
N LYS A 259 28.75 1.48 6.05
CA LYS A 259 29.37 2.71 5.51
C LYS A 259 28.66 3.21 4.25
N SER A 260 28.30 2.31 3.34
CA SER A 260 27.55 2.62 2.12
C SER A 260 26.16 3.14 2.44
N ALA A 261 25.44 2.48 3.37
CA ALA A 261 24.12 2.93 3.81
C ALA A 261 24.15 4.36 4.38
N ILE A 262 25.12 4.66 5.26
CA ILE A 262 25.31 6.01 5.82
C ILE A 262 25.64 7.02 4.72
N GLN A 263 26.46 6.66 3.73
CA GLN A 263 26.78 7.56 2.62
C GLN A 263 25.54 7.88 1.77
N ILE A 264 24.69 6.90 1.50
CA ILE A 264 23.42 7.13 0.80
C ILE A 264 22.53 8.09 1.60
N LEU A 265 22.41 7.93 2.93
CA LEU A 265 21.62 8.84 3.78
C LEU A 265 22.20 10.26 3.84
N LYS A 266 23.53 10.42 3.78
CA LYS A 266 24.17 11.74 3.65
C LYS A 266 23.83 12.39 2.31
N ASN A 267 23.83 11.63 1.23
CA ASN A 267 23.44 12.12 -0.09
C ASN A 267 21.94 12.48 -0.12
N TYR A 268 21.09 11.68 0.52
CA TYR A 268 19.67 11.94 0.70
C TYR A 268 19.43 13.29 1.38
N LYS A 269 20.09 13.51 2.53
CA LYS A 269 20.05 14.79 3.26
C LYS A 269 20.50 15.98 2.41
N LEU A 270 21.55 15.82 1.62
CA LEU A 270 22.05 16.90 0.76
C LEU A 270 21.04 17.24 -0.36
N LYS A 271 20.40 16.22 -0.94
CA LYS A 271 19.45 16.39 -2.05
C LYS A 271 18.07 16.87 -1.58
N TYR A 272 17.64 16.44 -0.40
CA TYR A 272 16.35 16.77 0.22
C TYR A 272 16.58 17.34 1.64
N PRO A 273 17.00 18.61 1.78
CA PRO A 273 17.32 19.21 3.08
C PRO A 273 16.16 19.22 4.08
N GLN A 274 14.91 19.23 3.60
CA GLN A 274 13.72 19.11 4.43
C GLN A 274 13.64 17.77 5.18
N GLU A 275 14.34 16.76 4.70
CA GLU A 275 14.43 15.41 5.29
C GLU A 275 15.68 15.21 6.15
N ALA A 276 16.46 16.28 6.41
CA ALA A 276 17.71 16.18 7.16
C ALA A 276 17.54 15.55 8.54
N VAL A 277 16.46 15.88 9.26
CA VAL A 277 16.16 15.33 10.59
C VAL A 277 15.93 13.82 10.52
N VAL A 278 15.22 13.35 9.49
CA VAL A 278 14.97 11.91 9.26
C VAL A 278 16.29 11.19 8.94
N ALA A 279 17.09 11.76 8.05
CA ALA A 279 18.39 11.20 7.66
C ALA A 279 19.35 11.11 8.85
N ASP A 280 19.49 12.18 9.64
CA ASP A 280 20.37 12.22 10.82
C ASP A 280 19.94 11.21 11.87
N ARG A 281 18.62 11.08 12.10
CA ARG A 281 18.07 10.05 12.98
C ARG A 281 18.45 8.64 12.51
N LEU A 282 18.22 8.33 11.22
CA LEU A 282 18.53 7.01 10.65
C LEU A 282 20.02 6.69 10.73
N ILE A 283 20.89 7.65 10.42
CA ILE A 283 22.35 7.50 10.52
C ILE A 283 22.73 7.11 11.96
N ARG A 284 22.28 7.88 12.95
CA ARG A 284 22.57 7.62 14.37
C ARG A 284 22.08 6.23 14.81
N GLU A 285 20.89 5.82 14.38
CA GLU A 285 20.31 4.52 14.74
C GLU A 285 21.05 3.34 14.09
N ILE A 286 21.49 3.49 12.84
CA ILE A 286 22.38 2.51 12.18
C ILE A 286 23.72 2.45 12.91
N GLU A 287 24.23 3.60 13.36
CA GLU A 287 25.50 3.70 14.08
C GLU A 287 25.47 3.04 15.44
N THR A 288 24.41 3.25 16.21
CA THR A 288 24.39 3.01 17.66
C THR A 288 23.33 2.02 18.14
N GLN A 289 22.30 1.71 17.35
CA GLN A 289 21.13 0.94 17.80
C GLN A 289 20.89 -0.35 17.01
N GLY A 290 21.81 -0.72 16.10
CA GLY A 290 21.68 -1.95 15.33
C GLY A 290 20.44 -1.99 14.43
N ARG A 291 19.99 -0.82 13.92
CA ARG A 291 18.89 -0.74 12.97
C ARG A 291 19.18 -1.62 11.76
N TRP A 292 18.27 -2.56 11.48
CA TRP A 292 18.39 -3.53 10.39
C TRP A 292 17.46 -3.21 9.19
N ASN A 293 16.55 -2.24 9.34
CA ASN A 293 15.67 -1.79 8.27
C ASN A 293 15.28 -0.32 8.47
N VAL A 294 15.23 0.49 7.41
CA VAL A 294 14.92 1.94 7.51
C VAL A 294 13.45 2.22 7.86
N TRP A 295 12.55 1.29 7.54
CA TRP A 295 11.12 1.29 7.84
C TRP A 295 10.79 0.69 9.21
N GLN A 296 11.81 0.23 9.95
CA GLN A 296 11.63 -0.25 11.32
C GLN A 296 11.21 0.92 12.23
N VAL A 297 10.16 0.70 13.02
CA VAL A 297 9.81 1.55 14.15
C VAL A 297 10.64 1.09 15.34
N LEU A 298 11.54 1.94 15.81
CA LEU A 298 12.28 1.71 17.04
C LEU A 298 11.47 2.33 18.17
N ASN A 299 10.98 1.51 19.10
CA ASN A 299 10.44 2.02 20.35
C ASN A 299 11.60 2.61 21.14
N THR A 300 11.53 3.89 21.50
CA THR A 300 12.43 4.44 22.51
C THR A 300 12.33 3.57 23.76
N PRO A 301 13.44 3.15 24.39
CA PRO A 301 13.37 2.52 25.70
C PRO A 301 12.55 3.44 26.61
N LYS A 302 11.55 2.90 27.31
CA LYS A 302 10.94 3.65 28.41
C LYS A 302 12.08 4.09 29.31
N ALA A 303 12.23 5.41 29.50
CA ALA A 303 13.13 5.93 30.51
C ALA A 303 12.78 5.20 31.81
N SER A 304 13.76 4.46 32.32
CA SER A 304 13.63 3.68 33.57
C SER A 304 13.58 4.63 34.74
#